data_AF-A0A0K0FET4-F1
#
_entry.id   AF-A0A0K0FET4-F1
#
_cell.length_a   1.000
_cell.length_b   1.000
_cell.length_c   1.000
_cell.angle_alpha   90.00
_cell.angle_beta   90.00
_cell.angle_gamma   90.00
#
_symmetry.space_group_name_H-M   'P 1'
#
loop_
_entity.id
_entity.type
_entity.pdbx_description
1 polymer ?
#
loop_
_entity_poly.entity_id
_entity_poly.type
_entity_poly.pdbx_seq_one_letter_code
_entity_poly.pdbx_strand_id
1 'polypeptide(L)'
;MPSINETRFIFLYEFKRGTSASKTSRNINEAFGENLVSRATAKRWFKKFKEGHESLKNKERGGPDSVNDIEELKGVVEANPRQTWLDKNEDPKQFPKSQLTAKKVVVFVWWTCERLLHYEFPKHGGTINSELYCQLLDKVHQKLSQKRPSLVNIKGPILLHDNAHPHISRITLQKLNELKYETLFHPPYSPDLAPTDFCFFKQLDQFLKKRVFKNEEAIKYAFKDFIDSRDGSFYSNGINKLALRWQYCIEFNGSYFKKNSLFIFELCALKLFLV
;
A
#
# COMPACT_ATOMS: atom_id res chain seq x y z
N MET A 1 20.80 -26.26 -4.91
CA MET A 1 20.50 -26.13 -3.47
C MET A 1 19.24 -26.92 -3.15
N PRO A 2 19.25 -27.81 -2.15
CA PRO A 2 18.09 -28.61 -1.79
C PRO A 2 17.02 -27.73 -1.11
N SER A 3 15.76 -28.07 -1.34
CA SER A 3 14.62 -27.49 -0.64
C SER A 3 14.63 -27.83 0.86
N ILE A 4 13.82 -27.13 1.63
CA ILE A 4 13.67 -27.36 3.07
C ILE A 4 13.21 -28.80 3.36
N ASN A 5 12.33 -29.38 2.54
CA ASN A 5 11.84 -30.75 2.74
C ASN A 5 12.91 -31.80 2.40
N GLU A 6 13.67 -31.58 1.32
CA GLU A 6 14.80 -32.44 0.96
C GLU A 6 15.88 -32.41 2.04
N THR A 7 16.17 -31.23 2.61
CA THR A 7 17.11 -31.09 3.74
C THR A 7 16.65 -31.90 4.96
N ARG A 8 15.34 -31.92 5.24
CA ARG A 8 14.77 -32.72 6.34
C ARG A 8 14.83 -34.22 6.08
N PHE A 9 14.66 -34.63 4.83
CA PHE A 9 14.83 -36.02 4.41
C PHE A 9 16.27 -36.49 4.63
N ILE A 10 17.25 -35.65 4.29
CA ILE A 10 18.68 -35.93 4.56
C ILE A 10 18.93 -36.08 6.07
N PHE A 11 18.31 -35.25 6.93
CA PHE A 11 18.44 -35.45 8.38
C PHE A 11 17.89 -36.79 8.86
N LEU A 12 16.73 -37.20 8.34
CA LEU A 12 16.10 -38.47 8.73
C LEU A 12 16.95 -39.66 8.28
N TYR A 13 17.44 -39.62 7.04
CA TYR A 13 18.34 -40.63 6.48
C TYR A 13 19.63 -40.77 7.31
N GLU A 14 20.31 -39.66 7.61
CA GLU A 14 21.54 -39.68 8.42
C GLU A 14 21.30 -40.08 9.87
N PHE A 15 20.13 -39.76 10.44
CA PHE A 15 19.74 -40.24 11.76
C PHE A 15 19.54 -41.76 11.78
N LYS A 16 18.87 -42.33 10.77
CA LYS A 16 18.67 -43.79 10.63
C LYS A 16 19.98 -44.54 10.39
N ARG A 17 20.98 -43.88 9.79
CA ARG A 17 22.36 -44.40 9.65
C ARG A 17 23.18 -44.35 10.94
N GLY A 18 22.67 -43.73 12.01
CA GLY A 18 23.39 -43.61 13.28
C GLY A 18 24.43 -42.48 13.32
N THR A 19 24.41 -41.55 12.36
CA THR A 19 25.33 -40.41 12.33
C THR A 19 24.97 -39.40 13.44
N SER A 20 25.88 -38.51 13.84
CA SER A 20 25.57 -37.45 14.81
C SER A 20 25.08 -36.17 14.13
N ALA A 21 24.18 -35.43 14.78
CA ALA A 21 23.62 -34.17 14.24
C ALA A 21 24.70 -33.15 13.80
N SER A 22 25.81 -33.09 14.54
CA SER A 22 26.93 -32.19 14.20
C SER A 22 27.67 -32.63 12.94
N LYS A 23 27.90 -33.94 12.78
CA LYS A 23 28.50 -34.50 11.57
C LYS A 23 27.56 -34.33 10.37
N THR A 24 26.26 -34.58 10.56
CA THR A 24 25.25 -34.37 9.52
C THR A 24 25.18 -32.92 9.04
N SER A 25 25.17 -31.93 9.94
CA SER A 25 25.18 -30.51 9.52
C SER A 25 26.43 -30.13 8.73
N ARG A 26 27.58 -30.71 9.07
CA ARG A 26 28.84 -30.47 8.35
C ARG A 26 28.78 -31.08 6.95
N ASN A 27 28.39 -32.35 6.84
CA ASN A 27 28.26 -33.06 5.57
C ASN A 27 27.29 -32.35 4.61
N ILE A 28 26.17 -31.82 5.12
CA ILE A 28 25.20 -31.08 4.31
C ILE A 28 25.80 -29.79 3.76
N ASN A 29 26.50 -29.02 4.61
CA ASN A 29 27.11 -27.77 4.18
C ASN A 29 28.28 -28.00 3.21
N GLU A 30 29.04 -29.09 3.40
CA GLU A 30 30.10 -29.52 2.47
C GLU A 30 29.53 -29.94 1.10
N ALA A 31 28.41 -30.67 1.09
CA ALA A 31 27.83 -31.20 -0.15
C ALA A 31 27.00 -30.18 -0.94
N PHE A 32 26.31 -29.26 -0.26
CA PHE A 32 25.26 -28.42 -0.89
C PHE A 32 25.48 -26.91 -0.76
N GLY A 33 26.54 -26.46 -0.07
CA GLY A 33 26.91 -25.06 0.09
C GLY A 33 27.10 -24.64 1.55
N GLU A 34 28.06 -23.75 1.79
CA GLU A 34 28.42 -23.30 3.13
C GLU A 34 27.22 -22.61 3.82
N ASN A 35 27.02 -22.91 5.11
CA ASN A 35 25.96 -22.35 5.96
C ASN A 35 24.49 -22.64 5.58
N LEU A 36 24.22 -23.62 4.71
CA LEU A 36 22.86 -24.05 4.38
C LEU A 36 22.05 -24.51 5.60
N VAL A 37 22.71 -25.19 6.54
CA VAL A 37 22.12 -25.71 7.77
C VAL A 37 22.97 -25.34 8.98
N SER A 38 22.32 -24.79 10.02
CA SER A 38 22.96 -24.58 11.31
C SER A 38 23.06 -25.88 12.13
N ARG A 39 24.11 -26.01 12.95
CA ARG A 39 24.25 -27.09 13.95
C ARG A 39 23.05 -27.17 14.90
N ALA A 40 22.42 -26.04 15.22
CA ALA A 40 21.25 -25.99 16.09
C ALA A 40 20.01 -26.61 15.41
N THR A 41 19.82 -26.33 14.12
CA THR A 41 18.74 -26.92 13.31
C THR A 41 18.87 -28.44 13.27
N ALA A 42 20.06 -28.97 12.98
CA ALA A 42 20.32 -30.41 12.95
C ALA A 42 20.06 -31.06 14.33
N LYS A 43 20.52 -30.44 15.43
CA LYS A 43 20.25 -30.94 16.80
C LYS A 43 18.75 -31.00 17.12
N ARG A 44 17.98 -29.96 16.74
CA ARG A 44 16.51 -29.93 16.94
C ARG A 44 15.81 -31.07 16.19
N TRP A 45 16.17 -31.32 14.94
CA TRP A 45 15.60 -32.43 14.16
C TRP A 45 15.97 -33.80 14.73
N PHE A 46 17.23 -34.00 15.11
CA PHE A 46 17.66 -35.25 15.73
C PHE A 46 16.98 -35.52 17.07
N LYS A 47 16.74 -34.48 17.88
CA LYS A 47 15.94 -34.60 19.10
C LYS A 47 14.51 -35.04 18.78
N LYS A 48 13.87 -34.40 17.80
CA LYS A 48 12.53 -34.74 17.33
C LYS A 48 12.43 -36.21 16.86
N PHE A 49 13.45 -36.72 16.16
CA PHE A 49 13.47 -38.12 15.71
C PHE A 49 13.70 -39.11 16.85
N LYS A 50 14.52 -38.76 17.86
CA LYS A 50 14.65 -39.58 19.08
C LYS A 50 13.35 -39.68 19.88
N GLU A 51 12.52 -38.63 19.81
CA GLU A 51 11.18 -38.58 20.41
C GLU A 51 10.11 -39.31 19.55
N GLY A 52 10.51 -40.01 18.48
CA GLY A 52 9.61 -40.79 17.61
C GLY A 52 8.83 -39.97 16.58
N HIS A 53 9.10 -38.66 16.45
CA HIS A 53 8.37 -37.78 15.54
C HIS A 53 9.05 -37.69 14.16
N GLU A 54 8.80 -38.67 13.30
CA GLU A 54 9.37 -38.73 11.94
C GLU A 54 8.70 -37.78 10.92
N SER A 55 7.63 -37.08 11.30
CA SER A 55 6.93 -36.15 10.41
C SER A 55 7.85 -35.01 9.94
N LEU A 56 8.02 -34.93 8.61
CA LEU A 56 8.82 -33.90 7.93
C LEU A 56 8.02 -32.61 7.68
N LYS A 57 6.70 -32.61 7.92
CA LYS A 57 5.84 -31.43 7.78
C LYS A 57 6.02 -30.48 8.97
N ASN A 58 5.84 -29.18 8.73
CA ASN A 58 5.74 -28.21 9.81
C ASN A 58 4.50 -28.52 10.64
N LYS A 59 4.59 -28.40 11.97
CA LYS A 59 3.38 -28.28 12.79
C LYS A 59 2.68 -26.97 12.38
N GLU A 60 1.35 -26.98 12.43
CA GLU A 60 0.59 -25.75 12.31
C GLU A 60 1.12 -24.76 13.35
N ARG A 61 1.55 -23.59 12.88
CA ARG A 61 1.96 -22.51 13.77
C ARG A 61 0.66 -21.89 14.26
N GLY A 62 0.49 -21.76 15.57
CA GLY A 62 -0.64 -21.02 16.14
C GLY A 62 -0.73 -19.67 15.44
N GLY A 63 -1.82 -19.45 14.72
CA GLY A 63 -2.16 -18.14 14.20
C GLY A 63 -2.55 -17.23 15.37
N PRO A 64 -2.60 -15.91 15.15
CA PRO A 64 -3.29 -15.02 16.08
C PRO A 64 -4.70 -15.56 16.34
N ASP A 65 -5.18 -15.48 17.58
CA ASP A 65 -6.55 -15.82 17.90
C ASP A 65 -7.50 -15.09 16.95
N SER A 66 -8.37 -15.83 16.28
CA SER A 66 -9.40 -15.25 15.43
C SER A 66 -10.32 -14.40 16.31
N VAL A 67 -10.26 -13.07 16.15
CA VAL A 67 -11.24 -12.16 16.74
C VAL A 67 -12.58 -12.43 16.06
N ASN A 68 -13.36 -13.34 16.64
CA ASN A 68 -14.69 -13.72 16.17
C ASN A 68 -15.76 -12.82 16.79
N ASP A 69 -15.67 -11.51 16.57
CA ASP A 69 -16.82 -10.63 16.78
C ASP A 69 -17.72 -10.72 15.54
N ILE A 70 -18.36 -11.88 15.39
CA ILE A 70 -19.26 -12.22 14.28
C ILE A 70 -20.40 -11.19 14.17
N GLU A 71 -20.82 -10.59 15.28
CA GLU A 71 -21.85 -9.54 15.29
C GLU A 71 -21.34 -8.21 14.72
N GLU A 72 -20.10 -7.81 14.98
CA GLU A 72 -19.51 -6.59 14.40
C GLU A 72 -19.28 -6.77 12.89
N LEU A 73 -18.94 -7.99 12.46
CA LEU A 73 -18.81 -8.37 11.05
C LEU A 73 -20.15 -8.38 10.31
N LYS A 74 -21.24 -8.84 10.96
CA LYS A 74 -22.60 -8.81 10.39
C LYS A 74 -23.03 -7.39 10.02
N GLY A 75 -22.80 -6.42 10.92
CA GLY A 75 -23.16 -5.02 10.66
C GLY A 75 -22.44 -4.41 9.45
N VAL A 76 -21.24 -4.91 9.13
CA VAL A 76 -20.44 -4.41 7.99
C VAL A 76 -20.83 -5.08 6.67
N VAL A 77 -21.13 -6.37 6.70
CA VAL A 77 -21.68 -7.10 5.54
C VAL A 77 -23.07 -6.56 5.20
N GLU A 78 -23.90 -6.24 6.20
CA GLU A 78 -25.20 -5.60 5.99
C GLU A 78 -25.08 -4.18 5.45
N ALA A 79 -24.08 -3.40 5.88
CA ALA A 79 -23.84 -2.05 5.37
C ALA A 79 -23.29 -2.02 3.93
N ASN A 80 -22.68 -3.11 3.44
CA ASN A 80 -22.19 -3.24 2.08
C ASN A 80 -22.29 -4.68 1.56
N PRO A 81 -23.40 -5.06 0.89
CA PRO A 81 -23.63 -6.41 0.39
C PRO A 81 -22.63 -6.91 -0.66
N ARG A 82 -21.72 -6.05 -1.14
CA ARG A 82 -20.66 -6.39 -2.11
C ARG A 82 -19.36 -6.87 -1.46
N GLN A 83 -19.22 -6.73 -0.14
CA GLN A 83 -18.11 -7.32 0.62
C GLN A 83 -18.55 -8.69 1.15
N THR A 84 -18.34 -9.73 0.36
CA THR A 84 -18.51 -11.12 0.81
C THR A 84 -17.15 -11.77 1.01
N TRP A 85 -16.91 -12.27 2.21
CA TRP A 85 -15.94 -13.34 2.42
C TRP A 85 -16.58 -14.63 1.93
N LEU A 86 -15.83 -15.38 1.11
CA LEU A 86 -16.25 -16.70 0.65
C LEU A 86 -15.44 -17.74 1.40
N ASP A 87 -16.10 -18.80 1.82
CA ASP A 87 -15.38 -19.98 2.29
C ASP A 87 -14.55 -20.56 1.14
N LYS A 88 -13.46 -21.25 1.48
CA LYS A 88 -12.45 -21.76 0.52
C LYS A 88 -13.02 -22.57 -0.66
N ASN A 89 -14.23 -23.09 -0.52
CA ASN A 89 -14.89 -23.97 -1.49
C ASN A 89 -16.21 -23.39 -2.03
N GLU A 90 -16.57 -22.14 -1.71
CA GLU A 90 -17.76 -21.51 -2.27
C GLU A 90 -17.44 -20.76 -3.56
N ASP A 91 -18.28 -20.96 -4.57
CA ASP A 91 -18.19 -20.22 -5.82
C ASP A 91 -18.52 -18.73 -5.59
N PRO A 92 -17.80 -17.81 -6.24
CA PRO A 92 -18.09 -16.38 -6.11
C PRO A 92 -19.50 -16.05 -6.56
N LYS A 93 -20.28 -15.44 -5.67
CA LYS A 93 -21.58 -14.86 -6.03
C LYS A 93 -21.37 -13.84 -7.15
N GLN A 94 -21.98 -14.09 -8.30
CA GLN A 94 -21.95 -13.14 -9.41
C GLN A 94 -22.82 -11.93 -9.06
N PHE A 95 -22.17 -10.81 -8.76
CA PHE A 95 -22.87 -9.54 -8.68
C PHE A 95 -22.99 -8.95 -10.09
N PRO A 96 -24.14 -8.38 -10.47
CA PRO A 96 -24.19 -7.55 -11.65
C PRO A 96 -23.14 -6.45 -11.48
N LYS A 97 -22.15 -6.42 -12.38
CA LYS A 97 -21.22 -5.29 -12.48
C LYS A 97 -22.10 -4.05 -12.51
N SER A 98 -21.89 -3.10 -11.59
CA SER A 98 -22.48 -1.77 -11.75
C SER A 98 -22.18 -1.34 -13.18
N GLN A 99 -23.20 -1.04 -13.97
CA GLN A 99 -22.98 -0.59 -15.34
C GLN A 99 -21.99 0.58 -15.27
N LEU A 100 -20.77 0.37 -15.78
CA LEU A 100 -19.66 1.32 -15.74
C LEU A 100 -19.89 2.51 -16.70
N THR A 101 -21.14 2.75 -17.10
CA THR A 101 -21.63 3.82 -17.98
C THR A 101 -21.76 5.18 -17.28
N ALA A 102 -21.50 5.25 -15.98
CA ALA A 102 -21.43 6.52 -15.28
C ALA A 102 -20.21 7.34 -15.75
N LYS A 103 -20.44 8.61 -16.10
CA LYS A 103 -19.39 9.57 -16.46
C LYS A 103 -18.45 9.75 -15.27
N LYS A 104 -17.15 9.75 -15.55
CA LYS A 104 -16.08 9.73 -14.55
C LYS A 104 -15.29 11.02 -14.64
N VAL A 105 -15.36 11.86 -13.60
CA VAL A 105 -14.48 13.03 -13.49
C VAL A 105 -13.22 12.60 -12.77
N VAL A 106 -12.07 13.15 -13.15
CA VAL A 106 -10.76 12.88 -12.55
C VAL A 106 -10.20 14.20 -12.05
N VAL A 107 -9.40 14.20 -10.98
CA VAL A 107 -8.75 15.42 -10.48
C VAL A 107 -7.32 15.14 -10.07
N PHE A 108 -6.39 15.99 -10.52
CA PHE A 108 -5.03 16.08 -9.98
C PHE A 108 -5.02 17.09 -8.86
N VAL A 109 -4.35 16.78 -7.75
CA VAL A 109 -4.30 17.63 -6.57
C VAL A 109 -2.86 17.69 -6.06
N TRP A 110 -2.35 18.89 -5.89
CA TRP A 110 -1.02 19.19 -5.37
C TRP A 110 -1.15 20.13 -4.19
N TRP A 111 -0.61 19.75 -3.05
CA TRP A 111 -0.79 20.48 -1.80
C TRP A 111 0.44 20.36 -0.90
N THR A 112 0.54 21.26 0.07
CA THR A 112 1.63 21.33 1.05
C THR A 112 1.04 21.33 2.45
N CYS A 113 1.85 21.22 3.50
CA CYS A 113 1.39 21.32 4.89
C CYS A 113 0.62 22.62 5.23
N GLU A 114 0.72 23.68 4.42
CA GLU A 114 -0.01 24.93 4.68
C GLU A 114 -1.33 25.03 3.92
N ARG A 115 -1.39 24.55 2.67
CA ARG A 115 -2.52 24.80 1.76
C ARG A 115 -2.46 23.96 0.49
N LEU A 116 -3.58 23.93 -0.23
CA LEU A 116 -3.65 23.52 -1.64
C LEU A 116 -2.83 24.45 -2.54
N LEU A 117 -2.00 23.86 -3.40
CA LEU A 117 -1.10 24.57 -4.32
C LEU A 117 -1.71 24.65 -5.73
N HIS A 118 -2.18 23.51 -6.24
CA HIS A 118 -2.77 23.40 -7.57
C HIS A 118 -3.73 22.22 -7.63
N TYR A 119 -4.78 22.33 -8.45
CA TYR A 119 -5.57 21.20 -8.89
C TYR A 119 -6.01 21.40 -10.33
N GLU A 120 -6.22 20.30 -11.06
CA GLU A 120 -6.67 20.34 -12.44
C GLU A 120 -7.58 19.15 -12.76
N PHE A 121 -8.66 19.41 -13.51
CA PHE A 121 -9.56 18.39 -14.03
C PHE A 121 -9.16 18.12 -15.49
N PRO A 122 -8.52 16.98 -15.81
CA PRO A 122 -8.20 16.63 -17.18
C PRO A 122 -9.47 16.42 -18.00
N LYS A 123 -9.36 16.55 -19.33
CA LYS A 123 -10.48 16.30 -20.25
C LYS A 123 -10.97 14.86 -20.13
N HIS A 124 -12.30 14.69 -20.17
CA HIS A 124 -12.93 13.38 -20.06
C HIS A 124 -12.39 12.39 -21.12
N GLY A 125 -12.06 11.17 -20.70
CA GLY A 125 -11.65 10.08 -21.60
C GLY A 125 -10.20 10.12 -22.07
N GLY A 126 -9.41 11.13 -21.66
CA GLY A 126 -7.97 11.16 -21.93
C GLY A 126 -7.20 10.19 -21.03
N THR A 127 -6.27 9.42 -21.62
CA THR A 127 -5.28 8.64 -20.85
C THR A 127 -4.33 9.59 -20.15
N ILE A 128 -4.16 9.44 -18.83
CA ILE A 128 -3.13 10.16 -18.07
C ILE A 128 -1.78 9.59 -18.50
N ASN A 129 -1.01 10.38 -19.24
CA ASN A 129 0.33 10.03 -19.68
C ASN A 129 1.39 10.87 -18.96
N SER A 130 2.64 10.51 -19.19
CA SER A 130 3.80 11.18 -18.59
C SER A 130 3.93 12.64 -19.04
N GLU A 131 3.57 12.94 -20.28
CA GLU A 131 3.66 14.30 -20.84
C GLU A 131 2.72 15.26 -20.10
N LEU A 132 1.48 14.84 -19.87
CA LEU A 132 0.52 15.61 -19.08
C LEU A 132 1.03 15.82 -17.65
N TYR A 133 1.62 14.79 -17.05
CA TYR A 133 2.18 14.89 -15.71
C TYR A 133 3.34 15.90 -15.63
N CYS A 134 4.26 15.89 -16.62
CA CYS A 134 5.33 16.89 -16.71
C CYS A 134 4.80 18.32 -16.88
N GLN A 135 3.76 18.52 -17.69
CA GLN A 135 3.11 19.83 -17.84
C GLN A 135 2.50 20.31 -16.52
N LEU A 136 1.90 19.40 -15.74
CA LEU A 136 1.39 19.72 -14.41
C LEU A 136 2.52 20.10 -13.44
N LEU A 137 3.64 19.38 -13.47
CA LEU A 137 4.84 19.72 -12.68
C LEU A 137 5.33 21.14 -12.96
N ASP A 138 5.39 21.56 -14.23
CA ASP A 138 5.79 22.91 -14.59
C ASP A 138 4.83 23.97 -14.01
N LYS A 139 3.51 23.75 -14.13
CA LYS A 139 2.50 24.66 -13.54
C LYS A 139 2.60 24.73 -12.02
N VAL A 140 2.83 23.60 -11.36
CA VAL A 140 3.00 23.49 -9.91
C VAL A 140 4.26 24.20 -9.46
N HIS A 141 5.38 23.99 -10.17
CA HIS A 141 6.65 24.63 -9.90
C HIS A 141 6.54 26.15 -9.99
N GLN A 142 5.94 26.68 -11.06
CA GLN A 142 5.73 28.13 -11.21
C GLN A 142 4.92 28.72 -10.03
N LYS A 143 3.81 28.06 -9.64
CA LYS A 143 3.00 28.49 -8.49
C LYS A 143 3.77 28.40 -7.18
N LEU A 144 4.60 27.37 -7.01
CA LEU A 144 5.42 27.21 -5.82
C LEU A 144 6.50 28.29 -5.74
N SER A 145 7.18 28.59 -6.84
CA SER A 145 8.21 29.64 -6.92
C SER A 145 7.64 31.02 -6.59
N GLN A 146 6.41 31.32 -7.02
CA GLN A 146 5.73 32.58 -6.68
C GLN A 146 5.36 32.66 -5.19
N LYS A 147 4.86 31.55 -4.61
CA LYS A 147 4.36 31.54 -3.22
C LYS A 147 5.47 31.33 -2.18
N ARG A 148 6.54 30.60 -2.53
CA ARG A 148 7.67 30.25 -1.66
C ARG A 148 8.99 30.20 -2.45
N PRO A 149 9.51 31.37 -2.88
CA PRO A 149 10.75 31.43 -3.66
C PRO A 149 11.96 30.86 -2.90
N SER A 150 12.02 31.02 -1.58
CA SER A 150 13.10 30.47 -0.75
C SER A 150 13.17 28.94 -0.76
N LEU A 151 12.03 28.25 -0.83
CA LEU A 151 11.98 26.79 -0.86
C LEU A 151 12.58 26.25 -2.17
N VAL A 152 12.24 26.90 -3.30
CA VAL A 152 12.70 26.49 -4.63
C VAL A 152 14.18 26.83 -4.83
N ASN A 153 14.60 28.03 -4.42
CA ASN A 153 15.94 28.52 -4.72
C ASN A 153 17.05 27.97 -3.80
N ILE A 154 16.72 27.57 -2.57
CA ILE A 154 17.73 27.23 -1.55
C ILE A 154 17.83 25.73 -1.29
N LYS A 155 16.68 25.04 -1.14
CA LYS A 155 16.67 23.65 -0.65
C LYS A 155 16.20 22.63 -1.67
N GLY A 156 15.45 23.06 -2.69
CA GLY A 156 14.74 22.13 -3.57
C GLY A 156 13.48 21.57 -2.88
N PRO A 157 12.33 21.50 -3.56
CA PRO A 157 11.13 20.90 -2.99
C PRO A 157 11.27 19.38 -2.84
N ILE A 158 10.75 18.85 -1.74
CA ILE A 158 10.61 17.42 -1.53
C ILE A 158 9.23 16.98 -2.04
N LEU A 159 9.20 16.05 -2.98
CA LEU A 159 8.00 15.50 -3.60
C LEU A 159 7.69 14.11 -3.04
N LEU A 160 6.44 13.92 -2.61
CA LEU A 160 5.87 12.61 -2.32
C LEU A 160 4.77 12.30 -3.33
N HIS A 161 4.96 11.25 -4.11
CA HIS A 161 3.99 10.73 -5.07
C HIS A 161 4.08 9.20 -5.16
N ASP A 162 3.08 8.57 -5.75
CA ASP A 162 3.05 7.11 -5.93
C ASP A 162 3.87 6.67 -7.16
N ASN A 163 4.06 5.35 -7.29
CA ASN A 163 4.85 4.75 -8.36
C ASN A 163 4.04 4.48 -9.63
N ALA A 164 2.99 5.26 -9.91
CA ALA A 164 2.20 5.10 -11.12
C ALA A 164 3.08 5.23 -12.36
N HIS A 165 2.75 4.49 -13.43
CA HIS A 165 3.60 4.41 -14.62
C HIS A 165 4.00 5.78 -15.23
N PRO A 166 3.11 6.81 -15.26
CA PRO A 166 3.49 8.15 -15.68
C PRO A 166 4.51 8.83 -14.77
N HIS A 167 4.47 8.54 -13.47
CA HIS A 167 5.29 9.19 -12.44
C HIS A 167 6.73 8.69 -12.42
N ILE A 168 6.94 7.42 -12.72
CA ILE A 168 8.28 6.79 -12.76
C ILE A 168 8.89 6.75 -14.16
N SER A 169 8.20 7.34 -15.16
CA SER A 169 8.69 7.34 -16.53
C SER A 169 9.98 8.16 -16.69
N ARG A 170 10.79 7.80 -17.69
CA ARG A 170 12.07 8.47 -17.97
C ARG A 170 11.92 9.99 -18.12
N ILE A 171 10.88 10.45 -18.82
CA ILE A 171 10.67 11.88 -19.05
C ILE A 171 10.28 12.62 -17.77
N THR A 172 9.54 11.97 -16.87
CA THR A 172 9.16 12.54 -15.58
C THR A 172 10.36 12.65 -14.65
N LEU A 173 11.21 11.62 -14.59
CA LEU A 173 12.42 11.65 -13.77
C LEU A 173 13.40 12.72 -14.27
N GLN A 174 13.55 12.88 -15.60
CA GLN A 174 14.33 13.97 -16.19
C GLN A 174 13.77 15.34 -15.79
N LYS A 175 12.45 15.52 -15.87
CA LYS A 175 11.78 16.76 -15.47
C LYS A 175 11.99 17.08 -13.99
N LEU A 176 11.87 16.10 -13.09
CA LEU A 176 12.10 16.31 -11.66
C LEU A 176 13.54 16.74 -11.36
N ASN A 177 14.53 16.14 -12.06
CA ASN A 177 15.92 16.54 -11.95
C ASN A 177 16.16 17.98 -12.45
N GLU A 178 15.57 18.35 -13.59
CA GLU A 178 15.65 19.72 -14.12
C GLU A 178 15.09 20.75 -13.13
N LEU A 179 13.96 20.42 -12.48
CA LEU A 179 13.29 21.28 -11.50
C LEU A 179 13.95 21.22 -10.11
N LYS A 180 14.96 20.36 -9.91
CA LYS A 180 15.66 20.10 -8.64
C LYS A 180 14.73 19.64 -7.52
N TYR A 181 13.79 18.75 -7.87
CA TYR A 181 12.89 18.13 -6.89
C TYR A 181 13.57 16.87 -6.34
N GLU A 182 13.56 16.74 -5.02
CA GLU A 182 13.93 15.48 -4.35
C GLU A 182 12.68 14.61 -4.22
N THR A 183 12.72 13.39 -4.73
CA THR A 183 11.58 12.46 -4.60
C THR A 183 11.75 11.59 -3.36
N LEU A 184 10.77 11.65 -2.45
CA LEU A 184 10.70 10.71 -1.34
C LEU A 184 10.36 9.31 -1.85
N PHE A 185 11.08 8.33 -1.30
CA PHE A 185 10.79 6.93 -1.55
C PHE A 185 9.36 6.60 -1.10
N HIS A 186 8.56 6.05 -2.01
CA HIS A 186 7.23 5.56 -1.73
C HIS A 186 7.18 4.04 -2.02
N PRO A 187 6.87 3.19 -1.03
CA PRO A 187 6.77 1.76 -1.26
C PRO A 187 5.57 1.43 -2.16
N PRO A 188 5.66 0.39 -3.03
CA PRO A 188 4.52 -0.09 -3.79
C PRO A 188 3.32 -0.43 -2.89
N TYR A 189 2.12 -0.22 -3.41
CA TYR A 189 0.86 -0.58 -2.74
C TYR A 189 0.67 0.04 -1.35
N SER A 190 1.22 1.22 -1.07
CA SER A 190 1.20 1.80 0.30
C SER A 190 0.40 3.10 0.42
N PRO A 191 -0.92 3.10 0.12
CA PRO A 191 -1.75 4.30 0.16
C PRO A 191 -1.94 4.82 1.60
N ASP A 192 -1.75 3.97 2.60
CA ASP A 192 -1.70 4.33 4.02
C ASP A 192 -0.48 5.20 4.37
N LEU A 193 0.51 5.28 3.48
CA LEU A 193 1.67 6.18 3.58
C LEU A 193 1.59 7.37 2.62
N ALA A 194 0.49 7.53 1.89
CA ALA A 194 0.25 8.65 1.00
C ALA A 194 -0.76 9.64 1.63
N PRO A 195 -0.34 10.84 2.05
CA PRO A 195 -1.23 11.83 2.68
C PRO A 195 -2.44 12.19 1.82
N THR A 196 -2.28 12.22 0.50
CA THR A 196 -3.37 12.49 -0.43
C THR A 196 -4.47 11.43 -0.32
N ASP A 197 -4.12 10.16 -0.13
CA ASP A 197 -5.07 9.07 -0.02
C ASP A 197 -5.71 9.00 1.37
N PHE A 198 -4.89 8.84 2.41
CA PHE A 198 -5.42 8.59 3.76
C PHE A 198 -6.06 9.82 4.42
N CYS A 199 -5.75 11.03 3.95
CA CYS A 199 -6.26 12.29 4.51
C CYS A 199 -7.16 13.02 3.52
N PHE A 200 -6.60 13.52 2.41
CA PHE A 200 -7.33 14.42 1.52
C PHE A 200 -8.53 13.73 0.87
N PHE A 201 -8.31 12.61 0.19
CA PHE A 201 -9.36 11.89 -0.53
C PHE A 201 -10.32 11.16 0.39
N LYS A 202 -9.87 10.73 1.57
CA LYS A 202 -10.78 10.21 2.61
C LYS A 202 -11.81 11.24 3.05
N GLN A 203 -11.37 12.49 3.25
CA GLN A 203 -12.23 13.58 3.68
C GLN A 203 -13.11 14.10 2.54
N LEU A 204 -12.58 14.11 1.31
CA LEU A 204 -13.37 14.41 0.12
C LEU A 204 -14.50 13.39 -0.05
N ASP A 205 -14.25 12.09 0.09
CA ASP A 205 -15.30 11.06 0.00
C ASP A 205 -16.40 11.28 1.03
N GLN A 206 -16.02 11.58 2.27
CA GLN A 206 -16.99 11.86 3.32
C GLN A 206 -17.85 13.07 2.98
N PHE A 207 -17.27 14.11 2.40
CA PHE A 207 -17.98 15.31 1.96
C PHE A 207 -18.94 15.04 0.80
N LEU A 208 -18.53 14.19 -0.15
CA LEU A 208 -19.32 13.83 -1.31
C LEU A 208 -20.36 12.74 -1.00
N LYS A 209 -20.20 12.01 0.11
CA LYS A 209 -21.09 10.91 0.51
C LYS A 209 -22.54 11.40 0.55
N LYS A 210 -23.44 10.63 -0.06
CA LYS A 210 -24.88 10.91 -0.19
C LYS A 210 -25.25 12.12 -1.08
N ARG A 211 -24.31 12.72 -1.81
CA ARG A 211 -24.60 13.72 -2.83
C ARG A 211 -24.76 13.04 -4.19
N VAL A 212 -25.75 13.48 -4.97
CA VAL A 212 -25.97 13.07 -6.36
C VAL A 212 -25.72 14.28 -7.24
N PHE A 213 -24.86 14.13 -8.24
CA PHE A 213 -24.49 15.21 -9.15
C PHE A 213 -25.11 14.97 -10.52
N LYS A 214 -25.74 16.00 -11.11
CA LYS A 214 -26.38 15.88 -12.41
C LYS A 214 -25.42 16.07 -13.59
N ASN A 215 -24.31 16.77 -13.38
CA ASN A 215 -23.32 17.09 -14.40
C ASN A 215 -21.91 17.27 -13.81
N GLU A 216 -20.90 17.35 -14.68
CA GLU A 216 -19.50 17.54 -14.32
C GLU A 216 -19.23 18.90 -13.66
N GLU A 217 -19.96 19.95 -14.06
CA GLU A 217 -19.82 21.29 -13.49
C GLU A 217 -20.19 21.30 -12.01
N ALA A 218 -21.32 20.68 -11.63
CA ALA A 218 -21.75 20.57 -10.25
C ALA A 218 -20.70 19.84 -9.38
N ILE A 219 -20.02 18.84 -9.95
CA ILE A 219 -18.90 18.15 -9.29
C ILE A 219 -17.73 19.10 -9.07
N LYS A 220 -17.35 19.87 -10.10
CA LYS A 220 -16.26 20.85 -10.00
C LYS A 220 -16.56 21.95 -8.98
N TYR A 221 -17.80 22.43 -8.91
CA TYR A 221 -18.24 23.37 -7.90
C TYR A 221 -18.20 22.76 -6.49
N ALA A 222 -18.73 21.56 -6.30
CA ALA A 222 -18.68 20.89 -5.01
C ALA A 222 -17.25 20.59 -4.55
N PHE A 223 -16.34 20.25 -5.48
CA PHE A 223 -14.92 20.13 -5.17
C PHE A 223 -14.33 21.47 -4.74
N LYS A 224 -14.69 22.57 -5.42
CA LYS A 224 -14.26 23.92 -5.03
C LYS A 224 -14.77 24.29 -3.63
N ASP A 225 -16.05 24.06 -3.35
CA ASP A 225 -16.63 24.28 -2.01
C ASP A 225 -15.92 23.44 -0.94
N PHE A 226 -15.58 22.19 -1.27
CA PHE A 226 -14.78 21.35 -0.39
C PHE A 226 -13.43 21.98 -0.08
N ILE A 227 -12.70 22.47 -1.09
CA ILE A 227 -11.40 23.14 -0.90
C ILE A 227 -11.56 24.42 -0.07
N ASP A 228 -12.53 25.27 -0.41
CA ASP A 228 -12.75 26.56 0.26
C ASP A 228 -13.19 26.38 1.72
N SER A 229 -13.77 25.22 2.07
CA SER A 229 -14.10 24.84 3.44
C SER A 229 -12.92 24.33 4.29
N ARG A 230 -11.73 24.11 3.70
CA ARG A 230 -10.55 23.63 4.43
C ARG A 230 -9.61 24.77 4.81
N ASP A 231 -9.17 24.74 6.05
CA ASP A 231 -8.18 25.65 6.60
C ASP A 231 -6.76 25.07 6.54
N GLY A 232 -5.76 25.84 6.97
CA GLY A 232 -4.38 25.37 7.04
C GLY A 232 -4.16 24.19 8.00
N SER A 233 -5.01 24.07 9.03
CA SER A 233 -4.91 22.98 10.01
C SER A 233 -5.22 21.63 9.36
N PHE A 234 -6.18 21.57 8.44
CA PHE A 234 -6.49 20.36 7.67
C PHE A 234 -5.25 19.79 6.96
N TYR A 235 -4.51 20.64 6.24
CA TYR A 235 -3.34 20.20 5.47
C TYR A 235 -2.16 19.84 6.39
N SER A 236 -1.87 20.68 7.39
CA SER A 236 -0.76 20.41 8.32
C SER A 236 -1.00 19.12 9.11
N ASN A 237 -2.22 18.88 9.59
CA ASN A 237 -2.59 17.64 10.24
C ASN A 237 -2.43 16.41 9.33
N GLY A 238 -2.71 16.55 8.04
CA GLY A 238 -2.51 15.50 7.05
C GLY A 238 -1.05 15.09 6.92
N ILE A 239 -0.14 16.08 6.79
CA ILE A 239 1.30 15.84 6.68
C ILE A 239 1.90 15.36 8.00
N ASN A 240 1.50 15.94 9.13
CA ASN A 240 2.04 15.58 10.45
C ASN A 240 1.71 14.12 10.85
N LYS A 241 0.62 13.56 10.33
CA LYS A 241 0.27 12.13 10.51
C LYS A 241 1.21 11.17 9.79
N LEU A 242 2.05 11.64 8.86
CA LEU A 242 2.96 10.80 8.10
C LEU A 242 4.03 10.15 8.99
N ALA A 243 4.61 10.91 9.92
CA ALA A 243 5.61 10.39 10.85
C ALA A 243 5.06 9.24 11.72
N LEU A 244 3.85 9.43 12.27
CA LEU A 244 3.18 8.40 13.06
C LEU A 244 2.86 7.14 12.21
N ARG A 245 2.48 7.34 10.95
CA ARG A 245 2.19 6.23 10.02
C ARG A 245 3.44 5.45 9.62
N TRP A 246 4.58 6.13 9.45
CA TRP A 246 5.86 5.45 9.26
C TRP A 246 6.27 4.65 10.49
N GLN A 247 6.06 5.20 11.69
CA GLN A 247 6.30 4.45 12.92
C GLN A 247 5.45 3.18 12.97
N TYR A 248 4.15 3.26 12.65
CA TYR A 248 3.32 2.07 12.57
C TYR A 248 3.80 1.09 11.50
N CYS A 249 4.19 1.56 10.30
CA CYS A 249 4.75 0.67 9.28
C CYS A 249 5.96 -0.12 9.82
N ILE A 250 6.84 0.51 10.61
CA ILE A 250 7.98 -0.16 11.25
C ILE A 250 7.51 -1.14 12.32
N GLU A 251 6.62 -0.72 13.23
CA GLU A 251 6.09 -1.56 14.32
C GLU A 251 5.36 -2.81 13.81
N PHE A 252 4.67 -2.70 12.67
CA PHE A 252 3.96 -3.79 12.03
C PHE A 252 4.81 -4.52 10.96
N ASN A 253 6.13 -4.30 10.93
CA ASN A 253 7.08 -4.93 10.00
C ASN A 253 6.66 -4.85 8.52
N GLY A 254 6.18 -3.68 8.09
CA GLY A 254 5.69 -3.44 6.73
C GLY A 254 4.29 -3.98 6.45
N SER A 255 3.61 -4.58 7.43
CA SER A 255 2.21 -5.00 7.29
C SER A 255 1.29 -3.79 7.39
N TYR A 256 0.15 -3.85 6.69
CA TYR A 256 -0.91 -2.86 6.85
C TYR A 256 -1.36 -2.80 8.31
N PHE A 257 -1.50 -1.59 8.82
CA PHE A 257 -1.96 -1.34 10.18
C PHE A 257 -3.36 -0.72 10.17
N LYS A 258 -4.18 -1.13 11.12
CA LYS A 258 -5.47 -0.51 11.41
C LYS A 258 -5.45 0.06 12.80
N LYS A 259 -5.95 1.28 12.97
CA LYS A 259 -6.48 1.70 14.26
C LYS A 259 -7.74 0.89 14.53
N ASN A 260 -7.93 0.39 15.75
CA ASN A 260 -9.22 -0.13 16.23
C ASN A 260 -10.35 0.82 15.78
N SER A 261 -11.40 0.24 15.20
CA SER A 261 -12.47 0.81 14.37
C SER A 261 -12.30 0.65 12.83
N LEU A 262 -12.64 -0.55 12.35
CA LEU A 262 -13.42 -0.89 11.14
C LEU A 262 -12.94 -0.51 9.69
N PHE A 263 -12.56 -1.57 8.92
CA PHE A 263 -12.61 -1.91 7.44
C PHE A 263 -11.94 -0.98 6.36
N ILE A 264 -10.87 -1.34 5.60
CA ILE A 264 -10.63 -2.25 4.41
C ILE A 264 -11.32 -1.79 3.08
N PHE A 265 -10.74 -1.57 1.87
CA PHE A 265 -9.39 -1.67 1.19
C PHE A 265 -9.35 -0.83 -0.14
N GLU A 266 -8.13 -0.63 -0.71
CA GLU A 266 -7.70 -0.41 -2.14
C GLU A 266 -7.59 1.00 -2.81
N LEU A 267 -6.83 1.07 -3.93
CA LEU A 267 -5.80 2.06 -4.35
C LEU A 267 -6.14 2.92 -5.60
N CYS A 268 -5.33 3.97 -5.84
CA CYS A 268 -5.00 4.70 -7.09
C CYS A 268 -5.51 6.16 -7.19
N ALA A 269 -4.61 7.07 -7.55
CA ALA A 269 -4.90 8.44 -7.96
C ALA A 269 -5.72 8.44 -9.27
N LEU A 270 -7.02 8.23 -9.13
CA LEU A 270 -8.04 8.44 -10.16
C LEU A 270 -9.40 8.31 -9.49
N LYS A 271 -9.76 9.29 -8.66
CA LYS A 271 -11.12 9.34 -8.14
C LYS A 271 -12.06 9.82 -9.22
N LEU A 272 -12.62 8.84 -9.91
CA LEU A 272 -13.93 8.86 -10.53
C LEU A 272 -14.94 9.55 -9.61
N PHE A 273 -15.47 10.67 -10.05
CA PHE A 273 -16.80 11.08 -9.62
C PHE A 273 -17.79 10.34 -10.49
N LEU A 274 -18.69 9.57 -9.88
CA LEU A 274 -19.85 8.99 -10.56
C LEU A 274 -20.97 10.03 -10.56
N VAL A 275 -21.55 10.25 -11.73
CA VAL A 275 -22.93 10.75 -11.89
C VAL A 275 -23.87 9.56 -11.73
#